data_AF-A0A842LLQ7-F1
#
_entry.id   AF-A0A842LLQ7-F1
#
_cell.length_a   1.000
_cell.length_b   1.000
_cell.length_c   1.000
_cell.angle_alpha   90.00
_cell.angle_beta   90.00
_cell.angle_gamma   90.00
#
_symmetry.space_group_name_H-M   'P 1'
#
loop_
_entity.id
_entity.type
_entity.pdbx_description
1 polymer ?
#
loop_
_entity_poly.entity_id
_entity_poly.type
_entity_poly.pdbx_seq_one_letter_code
_entity_poly.pdbx_strand_id
1 'polypeptide(L)'
;MYLELATRNLRRTKIRSILAVIGIIIGVMAVASIGIFGNSMKQSVVERLEDQADIIIISPRYTEGYSGIEEEDVKLIKKVDGIEYAVAIKNERGEVEYKNRKAYLT
;
A
#
# COMPACT_ATOMS: atom_id res chain seq x y z
N MET A 1 -48.42 -21.14 -15.61
CA MET A 1 -49.30 -21.58 -14.51
C MET A 1 -48.68 -21.42 -13.12
N TYR A 2 -47.55 -22.07 -12.78
CA TYR A 2 -46.99 -22.02 -11.40
C TYR A 2 -46.44 -20.65 -10.97
N LEU A 3 -45.78 -19.91 -11.87
CA LEU A 3 -45.23 -18.57 -11.56
C LEU A 3 -46.32 -17.52 -11.26
N GLU A 4 -47.45 -17.57 -11.97
CA GLU A 4 -48.60 -16.69 -11.70
C GLU A 4 -49.24 -16.99 -10.34
N LEU A 5 -49.29 -18.27 -9.94
CA LEU A 5 -49.77 -18.66 -8.63
C LEU A 5 -48.82 -18.19 -7.52
N ALA A 6 -47.50 -18.33 -7.72
CA ALA A 6 -46.48 -17.89 -6.78
C ALA A 6 -46.49 -16.36 -6.58
N THR A 7 -46.54 -15.59 -7.66
CA THR A 7 -46.63 -14.11 -7.60
C THR A 7 -47.92 -13.64 -6.94
N ARG A 8 -49.06 -14.30 -7.20
CA ARG A 8 -50.33 -14.00 -6.53
C ARG A 8 -50.28 -14.29 -5.04
N ASN A 9 -49.54 -15.32 -4.61
CA ASN A 9 -49.33 -15.66 -3.21
C ASN A 9 -48.42 -14.65 -2.50
N LEU A 10 -47.28 -14.29 -3.12
CA LEU A 10 -46.37 -13.24 -2.63
C LEU A 10 -47.09 -11.89 -2.49
N ARG A 11 -48.02 -11.56 -3.41
CA ARG A 11 -48.82 -10.33 -3.37
C ARG A 11 -49.88 -10.30 -2.27
N ARG A 12 -50.30 -11.46 -1.73
CA ARG A 12 -51.23 -11.55 -0.59
C ARG A 12 -50.54 -11.24 0.74
N THR A 13 -49.29 -11.66 0.90
CA THR A 13 -48.50 -11.41 2.12
C THR A 13 -47.31 -10.49 1.84
N LYS A 14 -47.61 -9.27 1.39
CA LYS A 14 -46.60 -8.29 0.96
C LYS A 14 -45.56 -7.99 2.04
N ILE A 15 -46.01 -7.73 3.27
CA ILE A 15 -45.13 -7.34 4.38
C ILE A 15 -44.11 -8.44 4.68
N ARG A 16 -44.57 -9.69 4.83
CA ARG A 16 -43.69 -10.84 5.11
C ARG A 16 -42.69 -11.08 3.99
N SER A 17 -43.15 -10.98 2.74
CA SER A 17 -42.30 -11.20 1.57
C SER A 17 -41.23 -10.11 1.43
N ILE A 18 -41.59 -8.84 1.67
CA ILE A 18 -40.65 -7.72 1.65
C ILE A 18 -39.60 -7.88 2.75
N LEU A 19 -40.03 -8.22 3.98
CA LEU A 19 -39.11 -8.40 5.10
C LEU A 19 -38.11 -9.55 4.84
N ALA A 20 -38.57 -10.63 4.21
CA ALA A 20 -37.71 -11.74 3.80
C ALA A 20 -36.69 -11.32 2.73
N VAL A 21 -37.12 -10.56 1.72
CA VAL A 21 -36.22 -10.05 0.67
C VAL A 21 -35.17 -9.11 1.26
N ILE A 22 -35.54 -8.23 2.18
CA ILE A 22 -34.59 -7.35 2.88
C ILE A 22 -33.55 -8.16 3.64
N GLY A 23 -33.97 -9.20 4.37
CA GLY A 23 -33.04 -10.08 5.09
C GLY A 23 -32.03 -10.76 4.17
N ILE A 24 -32.49 -11.25 3.00
CA ILE A 24 -31.61 -11.85 1.99
C ILE A 24 -30.62 -10.81 1.43
N ILE A 25 -31.09 -9.60 1.11
CA ILE A 25 -30.23 -8.53 0.59
C ILE A 25 -29.14 -8.17 1.61
N ILE A 26 -29.51 -7.98 2.89
CA ILE A 26 -28.54 -7.65 3.93
C ILE A 26 -27.52 -8.77 4.10
N GLY A 27 -27.97 -10.03 4.12
CA GLY A 27 -27.08 -11.19 4.25
C GLY A 27 -26.07 -11.30 3.10
N VAL A 28 -26.55 -11.20 1.85
CA VAL A 28 -25.69 -11.27 0.66
C VAL A 28 -24.72 -10.09 0.62
N MET A 29 -25.19 -8.87 0.91
CA MET A 29 -24.35 -7.68 0.94
C MET A 29 -23.25 -7.77 2.00
N ALA A 30 -23.57 -8.30 3.18
CA ALA A 30 -22.57 -8.48 4.24
C ALA A 30 -21.45 -9.44 3.80
N VAL A 31 -21.79 -10.61 3.26
CA VAL A 31 -20.80 -11.60 2.80
C VAL A 31 -19.98 -11.07 1.63
N ALA A 32 -20.63 -10.46 0.64
CA ALA A 32 -19.95 -9.88 -0.52
C ALA A 32 -19.00 -8.75 -0.11
N SER A 33 -19.42 -7.87 0.80
CA SER A 33 -18.62 -6.75 1.28
C SER A 33 -17.36 -7.23 2.01
N ILE A 34 -17.46 -8.26 2.85
CA ILE A 34 -16.29 -8.83 3.54
C ILE A 34 -15.28 -9.38 2.54
N GLY A 35 -15.74 -10.05 1.47
CA GLY A 35 -14.86 -10.58 0.42
C GLY A 35 -14.12 -9.46 -0.35
N ILE A 36 -14.86 -8.45 -0.81
CA ILE A 36 -14.28 -7.32 -1.54
C ILE A 36 -13.33 -6.53 -0.63
N PHE A 37 -13.78 -6.19 0.58
CA PHE A 37 -12.99 -5.44 1.55
C PHE A 37 -11.70 -6.18 1.93
N GLY A 38 -11.78 -7.50 2.17
CA GLY A 38 -10.60 -8.32 2.46
C GLY A 38 -9.57 -8.28 1.33
N ASN A 39 -10.02 -8.34 0.08
CA ASN A 39 -9.13 -8.24 -1.08
C ASN A 39 -8.50 -6.86 -1.20
N SER A 40 -9.30 -5.78 -1.07
CA SER A 40 -8.79 -4.40 -1.12
C SER A 40 -7.80 -4.11 0.00
N MET A 41 -8.04 -4.60 1.21
CA MET A 41 -7.11 -4.46 2.34
C MET A 41 -5.81 -5.22 2.08
N LYS A 42 -5.90 -6.47 1.60
CA LYS A 42 -4.71 -7.24 1.22
C LYS A 42 -3.89 -6.50 0.17
N GLN A 43 -4.53 -6.00 -0.88
CA GLN A 43 -3.87 -5.25 -1.94
C GLN A 43 -3.19 -4.00 -1.39
N SER A 44 -3.86 -3.20 -0.56
CA SER A 44 -3.26 -2.00 0.02
C SER A 44 -2.06 -2.30 0.93
N VAL A 45 -2.09 -3.42 1.66
CA VAL A 45 -0.95 -3.84 2.47
C VAL A 45 0.20 -4.30 1.58
N VAL A 46 -0.08 -5.08 0.52
CA VAL A 46 0.94 -5.54 -0.43
C VAL A 46 1.58 -4.37 -1.14
N GLU A 47 0.81 -3.41 -1.68
CA GLU A 47 1.35 -2.22 -2.36
C GLU A 47 2.30 -1.43 -1.43
N ARG A 48 1.90 -1.22 -0.17
CA ARG A 48 2.76 -0.53 0.81
C ARG A 48 4.04 -1.29 1.13
N LEU A 49 4.00 -2.62 1.07
CA LEU A 49 5.16 -3.46 1.28
C LEU A 49 6.03 -3.48 0.02
N GLU A 50 5.47 -3.63 -1.18
CA GLU A 50 6.21 -3.58 -2.45
C GLU A 50 6.99 -2.26 -2.59
N ASP A 51 6.38 -1.12 -2.27
CA ASP A 51 7.04 0.19 -2.29
C ASP A 51 8.25 0.30 -1.33
N GLN A 52 8.34 -0.54 -0.30
CA GLN A 52 9.43 -0.50 0.70
C GLN A 52 10.33 -1.75 0.70
N ALA A 53 9.87 -2.86 0.13
CA ALA A 53 10.52 -4.16 0.23
C ALA A 53 11.67 -4.32 -0.77
N ASP A 54 11.62 -3.64 -1.91
CA ASP A 54 12.63 -3.77 -2.97
C ASP A 54 13.76 -2.73 -2.87
N ILE A 55 14.07 -2.28 -1.65
CA ILE A 55 15.13 -1.29 -1.40
C ILE A 55 16.32 -1.94 -0.71
N ILE A 56 17.47 -1.92 -1.39
CA ILE A 56 18.77 -2.33 -0.82
C ILE A 56 19.53 -1.08 -0.38
N ILE A 57 19.82 -0.95 0.90
CA ILE A 57 20.62 0.16 1.45
C ILE A 57 22.08 -0.29 1.56
N ILE A 58 22.95 0.35 0.78
CA ILE A 58 24.39 0.13 0.81
C ILE A 58 25.02 1.27 1.60
N SER A 59 25.79 0.94 2.64
CA SER A 59 26.52 1.91 3.46
C SER A 59 28.00 1.55 3.49
N PRO A 60 28.91 2.53 3.44
CA PRO A 60 30.32 2.27 3.57
C PRO A 60 30.64 1.75 4.97
N ARG A 61 31.65 0.90 5.05
CA ARG A 61 32.07 0.31 6.32
C ARG A 61 32.93 1.29 7.10
N TYR A 62 32.28 2.21 7.81
CA TYR A 62 32.94 3.27 8.58
C TYR A 62 33.97 2.76 9.59
N THR A 63 33.81 1.53 10.11
CA THR A 63 34.72 0.90 11.08
C THR A 63 36.10 0.59 10.54
N GLU A 64 36.25 0.42 9.21
CA GLU A 64 37.55 0.24 8.56
C GLU A 64 38.04 1.50 7.83
N GLY A 65 37.50 2.66 8.20
CA GLY A 65 37.98 3.94 7.70
C GLY A 65 37.46 4.31 6.31
N TYR A 66 36.47 3.58 5.78
CA TYR A 66 35.75 4.00 4.57
C TYR A 66 34.86 5.20 4.89
N SER A 67 35.11 6.34 4.24
CA SER A 67 34.39 7.59 4.48
C SER A 67 33.20 7.81 3.53
N GLY A 68 33.07 7.01 2.48
CA GLY A 68 32.05 7.17 1.44
C GLY A 68 32.08 6.03 0.43
N ILE A 69 31.21 6.14 -0.57
CA ILE A 69 31.13 5.25 -1.73
C ILE A 69 31.62 6.03 -2.94
N GLU A 70 32.49 5.45 -3.75
CA GLU A 70 33.03 6.12 -4.93
C GLU A 70 32.02 6.18 -6.08
N GLU A 71 32.14 7.16 -6.96
CA GLU A 71 31.21 7.30 -8.09
C GLU A 71 31.30 6.12 -9.07
N GLU A 72 32.47 5.47 -9.15
CA GLU A 72 32.68 4.28 -9.97
C GLU A 72 31.93 3.06 -9.41
N ASP A 73 31.92 2.87 -8.09
CA ASP A 73 31.12 1.83 -7.43
C ASP A 73 29.62 2.00 -7.72
N VAL A 74 29.12 3.23 -7.69
CA VAL A 74 27.73 3.54 -8.03
C VAL A 74 27.43 3.18 -9.49
N LYS A 75 28.37 3.41 -10.42
CA LYS A 75 28.22 3.02 -11.83
C LYS A 75 28.22 1.51 -12.02
N LEU A 76 28.98 0.76 -11.22
CA LEU A 76 28.96 -0.70 -11.24
C LEU A 76 27.64 -1.24 -10.69
N ILE A 77 27.15 -0.71 -9.57
CA ILE A 77 25.88 -1.10 -8.96
C ILE A 77 24.73 -0.91 -9.96
N LYS A 78 24.68 0.23 -10.67
CA LYS A 78 23.66 0.50 -11.71
C LYS A 78 23.64 -0.50 -12.88
N LYS A 79 24.71 -1.28 -13.07
CA LYS A 79 24.84 -2.25 -14.17
C LYS A 79 24.53 -3.69 -13.74
N VAL A 80 24.31 -3.93 -12.44
CA VAL A 80 23.95 -5.25 -11.94
C VAL A 80 22.55 -5.62 -12.44
N ASP A 81 22.41 -6.83 -12.96
CA ASP A 81 21.14 -7.33 -13.47
C ASP A 81 20.11 -7.44 -12.33
N GLY A 82 18.88 -6.97 -12.57
CA GLY A 82 17.83 -6.87 -11.56
C GLY A 82 17.80 -5.56 -10.75
N ILE A 83 18.72 -4.62 -10.97
CA ILE A 83 18.63 -3.26 -10.37
C ILE A 83 17.95 -2.32 -11.36
N GLU A 84 16.73 -1.88 -11.05
CA GLU A 84 15.98 -0.94 -11.89
C GLU A 84 16.54 0.49 -11.77
N TYR A 85 16.85 0.94 -10.55
CA TYR A 85 17.49 2.23 -10.29
C TYR A 85 18.37 2.20 -9.05
N ALA A 86 19.44 3.00 -9.07
CA ALA A 86 20.27 3.24 -7.89
C ALA A 86 20.52 4.75 -7.72
N VAL A 87 20.30 5.25 -6.50
CA VAL A 87 20.43 6.66 -6.14
C VAL A 87 21.52 6.81 -5.09
N ALA A 88 22.51 7.64 -5.36
CA ALA A 88 23.54 7.98 -4.38
C ALA A 88 23.03 9.07 -3.44
N ILE A 89 23.18 8.86 -2.13
CA ILE A 89 22.77 9.81 -1.09
C ILE A 89 24.03 10.40 -0.47
N LYS A 90 24.20 11.73 -0.58
CA LYS A 90 25.25 12.48 0.10
C LYS A 90 24.62 13.31 1.20
N ASN A 91 24.94 12.98 2.46
CA ASN A 91 24.54 13.78 3.62
C ASN A 91 25.68 14.71 4.01
N GLU A 92 25.41 16.01 4.05
CA GLU A 92 26.36 17.03 4.45
C GLU A 92 25.72 17.87 5.56
N ARG A 93 26.40 18.01 6.70
CA ARG A 93 25.93 18.84 7.81
C ARG A 93 26.47 20.25 7.63
N GLY A 94 25.57 21.21 7.42
CA GLY A 94 25.90 22.62 7.30
C GLY A 94 25.39 23.44 8.49
N GLU A 95 26.14 24.47 8.87
CA GLU A 95 25.66 25.52 9.77
C GLU A 95 25.04 26.63 8.91
N VAL A 96 23.79 26.99 9.18
CA VAL A 96 23.12 28.12 8.53
C VAL A 96 23.00 29.25 9.53
N GLU A 97 23.54 30.41 9.17
CA GLU A 97 23.44 31.63 9.98
C GLU A 97 22.50 32.64 9.32
N TYR A 98 21.49 33.10 10.07
CA TYR A 98 20.65 34.21 9.66
C TYR A 98 20.47 35.20 10.80
N LYS A 99 20.93 36.45 10.59
CA LYS A 99 20.78 37.58 11.51
C LYS A 99 21.21 37.24 12.95
N ASN A 100 22.44 36.75 13.15
CA ASN A 100 23.01 36.31 14.44
C ASN A 100 22.33 35.08 15.07
N ARG A 101 21.50 34.34 14.33
CA ARG A 101 20.99 33.04 14.77
C ARG A 101 21.62 31.93 13.95
N LYS A 102 22.40 31.09 14.64
CA LYS A 102 23.00 29.86 14.11
C LYS A 102 22.00 28.73 14.27
N ALA A 103 21.71 28.03 13.18
CA ALA A 103 20.93 26.81 13.16
C ALA A 103 21.75 25.72 12.46
N TYR A 104 21.78 24.53 13.03
CA TYR A 104 22.41 23.37 12.41
C TYR A 104 21.37 22.69 11.52
N LEU A 105 21.70 22.50 10.23
CA LEU A 105 20.92 21.61 9.37
C LEU A 105 21.25 20.17 9.80
N THR A 106 20.20 19.40 10.17
CA THR A 106 20.30 17.96 10.46
C THR A 106 20.17 17.17 9.17
#